data_AF-A0A559SLM2-F1
#
_entry.id   AF-A0A559SLM2-F1
#
_cell.length_a   1.000
_cell.length_b   1.000
_cell.length_c   1.000
_cell.angle_alpha   90.00
_cell.angle_beta   90.00
_cell.angle_gamma   90.00
#
_symmetry.space_group_name_H-M   'P 1'
#
loop_
_entity.id
_entity.type
_entity.pdbx_description
1 polymer ?
#
loop_
_entity_poly.entity_id
_entity_poly.type
_entity_poly.pdbx_seq_one_letter_code
_entity_poly.pdbx_strand_id
1 'polypeptide(L)'
;MHAEAATWHYFVAAALFAIFGAIGHVVRALFNVYPDRLSDKPIIDLAISDGYDLSDMLFGTEYDDAGHYRSDSLKNLRIACSIAVIAGIGTMLLVEDASMLMATAIDDGAKALWELLLYRLQELQLL
;
A
#
# COMPACT_ATOMS: atom_id res chain seq x y z
N MET A 1 7.58 24.17 -19.80
CA MET A 1 8.31 22.94 -19.42
C MET A 1 7.24 21.92 -19.09
N HIS A 2 7.27 20.74 -19.69
CA HIS A 2 6.64 19.60 -19.03
C HIS A 2 7.37 19.49 -17.70
N ALA A 3 6.66 19.68 -16.58
CA ALA A 3 7.23 19.32 -15.29
C ALA A 3 7.63 17.83 -15.42
N GLU A 4 8.76 17.45 -14.87
CA GLU A 4 9.21 16.06 -14.83
C GLU A 4 9.28 15.64 -13.37
N ALA A 5 8.92 14.39 -13.07
CA ALA A 5 9.03 13.86 -11.72
C ALA A 5 10.50 13.78 -11.30
N ALA A 6 10.93 14.72 -10.46
CA ALA A 6 12.25 14.68 -9.83
C ALA A 6 12.42 13.44 -8.91
N THR A 7 13.67 13.03 -8.68
CA THR A 7 14.02 11.84 -7.88
C THR A 7 13.37 11.81 -6.49
N TRP A 8 13.21 12.97 -5.85
CA TRP A 8 12.60 13.04 -4.52
C TRP A 8 11.13 12.63 -4.50
N HIS A 9 10.39 12.84 -5.58
CA HIS A 9 9.01 12.38 -5.71
C HIS A 9 8.92 10.85 -5.62
N TYR A 10 9.90 10.12 -6.15
CA TYR A 10 9.92 8.65 -6.05
C TYR A 10 10.16 8.17 -4.62
N PHE A 11 10.96 8.88 -3.83
CA PHE A 11 11.14 8.56 -2.41
C PHE A 11 9.85 8.81 -1.60
N VAL A 12 9.19 9.94 -1.85
CA VAL A 12 7.90 10.24 -1.20
C VAL A 12 6.82 9.26 -1.65
N ALA A 13 6.74 8.96 -2.95
CA ALA A 13 5.81 7.97 -3.48
C ALA A 13 6.06 6.57 -2.87
N ALA A 14 7.31 6.14 -2.70
CA ALA A 14 7.61 4.88 -2.04
C ALA A 14 7.07 4.84 -0.60
N ALA A 15 7.19 5.94 0.15
CA ALA A 15 6.59 6.04 1.48
C ALA A 15 5.06 5.97 1.44
N LEU A 16 4.42 6.67 0.49
CA LEU A 16 2.96 6.64 0.30
C LEU A 16 2.45 5.25 -0.09
N PHE A 17 3.12 4.57 -1.02
CA PHE A 17 2.76 3.20 -1.40
C PHE A 17 2.98 2.20 -0.27
N ALA A 18 4.00 2.38 0.56
CA ALA A 18 4.17 1.58 1.76
C ALA A 18 2.99 1.76 2.74
N ILE A 19 2.50 2.99 2.91
CA ILE A 19 1.29 3.28 3.70
C ILE A 19 0.08 2.57 3.09
N PHE A 20 -0.10 2.61 1.77
CA PHE A 20 -1.19 1.88 1.11
C PHE A 20 -1.08 0.36 1.29
N GLY A 21 0.13 -0.20 1.24
CA GLY A 21 0.35 -1.61 1.56
C GLY A 21 -0.02 -1.95 3.00
N ALA A 22 0.34 -1.10 3.96
CA ALA A 22 -0.05 -1.27 5.36
C ALA A 22 -1.58 -1.18 5.55
N ILE A 23 -2.26 -0.26 4.85
CA ILE A 23 -3.73 -0.19 4.84
C ILE A 23 -4.31 -1.47 4.25
N GLY A 24 -3.78 -1.96 3.12
CA GLY A 24 -4.22 -3.21 2.50
C GLY A 24 -4.06 -4.41 3.43
N HIS A 25 -2.95 -4.49 4.17
CA HIS A 25 -2.70 -5.50 5.19
C HIS A 25 -3.78 -5.49 6.28
N VAL A 26 -4.10 -4.30 6.83
CA VAL A 26 -5.15 -4.15 7.86
C VAL A 26 -6.54 -4.47 7.30
N VAL A 27 -6.85 -3.97 6.10
CA VAL A 27 -8.15 -4.18 5.46
C VAL A 27 -8.41 -5.66 5.21
N ARG A 28 -7.44 -6.38 4.64
CA ARG A 28 -7.57 -7.83 4.41
C ARG A 28 -7.80 -8.57 5.73
N ALA A 29 -7.04 -8.24 6.78
CA ALA A 29 -7.17 -8.94 8.05
C ALA A 29 -8.48 -8.66 8.81
N LEU A 30 -9.03 -7.43 8.71
CA LEU A 30 -10.23 -7.03 9.45
C LEU A 30 -11.54 -7.32 8.73
N PHE A 31 -11.56 -7.21 7.41
CA PHE A 31 -12.80 -7.28 6.62
C PHE A 31 -13.00 -8.62 5.92
N ASN A 32 -12.00 -9.50 5.88
CA ASN A 32 -12.18 -10.83 5.33
C ASN A 32 -12.78 -11.76 6.39
N VAL A 33 -14.11 -11.86 6.38
CA VAL A 33 -14.90 -12.64 7.35
C VAL A 33 -14.76 -14.15 7.12
N TYR A 34 -14.45 -14.57 5.89
CA TYR A 34 -14.21 -15.96 5.53
C TYR A 34 -12.70 -16.26 5.54
N PRO A 35 -12.30 -17.51 5.86
CA PRO A 35 -10.89 -17.88 5.86
C PRO A 35 -10.32 -17.82 4.45
N ASP A 36 -9.16 -17.19 4.32
CA ASP A 36 -8.40 -17.13 3.06
C ASP A 36 -7.90 -18.52 2.67
N ARG A 37 -7.52 -19.39 3.62
CA ARG A 37 -7.11 -20.78 3.35
C ARG A 37 -8.18 -21.78 3.72
N LEU A 38 -8.42 -22.75 2.84
CA LEU A 38 -9.46 -23.79 3.00
C LEU A 38 -8.88 -25.20 3.18
N SER A 39 -7.58 -25.38 2.94
CA SER A 39 -6.89 -26.67 3.02
C SER A 39 -5.44 -26.50 3.43
N ASP A 40 -4.75 -27.58 3.80
CA ASP A 40 -3.30 -27.57 4.11
C ASP A 40 -2.38 -27.60 2.89
N LYS A 41 -2.96 -27.54 1.68
CA LYS A 41 -2.22 -27.67 0.44
C LYS A 41 -2.33 -26.36 -0.34
N PRO A 42 -1.26 -25.53 -0.40
CA PRO A 42 -1.24 -24.28 -1.14
C PRO A 42 -1.77 -24.36 -2.58
N ILE A 43 -1.46 -25.44 -3.30
CA ILE A 43 -1.93 -25.65 -4.69
C ILE A 43 -3.44 -25.88 -4.76
N ILE A 44 -4.03 -26.52 -3.75
CA ILE A 44 -5.47 -26.73 -3.67
C ILE A 44 -6.14 -25.39 -3.33
N ASP A 45 -5.64 -24.67 -2.33
CA ASP A 45 -6.17 -23.35 -1.96
C ASP A 45 -6.18 -22.38 -3.14
N LEU A 46 -5.11 -22.35 -3.95
CA LEU A 46 -5.06 -21.54 -5.17
C LEU A 46 -6.17 -21.86 -6.19
N ALA A 47 -6.70 -23.09 -6.17
CA ALA A 47 -7.73 -23.54 -7.08
C ALA A 47 -9.16 -23.38 -6.53
N ILE A 48 -9.34 -23.34 -5.20
CA ILE A 48 -10.67 -23.41 -4.56
C ILE A 48 -10.99 -22.24 -3.64
N SER A 49 -9.99 -21.41 -3.27
CA SER A 49 -10.19 -20.27 -2.39
C SER A 49 -10.13 -18.96 -3.17
N ASP A 50 -11.16 -18.14 -3.02
CA ASP A 50 -11.18 -16.78 -3.55
C ASP A 50 -10.28 -15.82 -2.74
N GLY A 51 -9.90 -16.22 -1.51
CA GLY A 51 -9.08 -15.43 -0.61
C GLY A 51 -7.59 -15.77 -0.63
N TYR A 52 -7.17 -16.83 -1.35
CA TYR A 52 -5.77 -17.24 -1.44
C TYR A 52 -5.29 -17.15 -2.89
N ASP A 53 -4.29 -16.33 -3.14
CA ASP A 53 -3.80 -16.07 -4.49
C ASP A 53 -2.35 -16.53 -4.74
N LEU A 54 -1.88 -16.29 -5.96
CA LEU A 54 -0.52 -16.65 -6.36
C LEU A 54 0.54 -15.88 -5.55
N SER A 55 0.26 -14.63 -5.18
CA SER A 55 1.17 -13.83 -4.39
C SER A 55 1.33 -14.43 -2.99
N ASP A 56 0.24 -14.93 -2.41
CA ASP A 56 0.25 -15.61 -1.11
C ASP A 56 1.13 -16.85 -1.14
N MET A 57 1.02 -17.64 -2.21
CA MET A 57 1.85 -18.82 -2.41
C MET A 57 3.32 -18.49 -2.62
N LEU A 58 3.64 -17.49 -3.45
CA LEU A 58 5.01 -17.14 -3.80
C LEU A 58 5.78 -16.50 -2.64
N PHE A 59 5.11 -15.64 -1.88
CA PHE A 59 5.75 -14.91 -0.77
C PHE A 59 5.53 -15.59 0.59
N GLY A 60 4.69 -16.61 0.63
CA GLY A 60 4.39 -17.39 1.83
C GLY A 60 3.65 -16.57 2.87
N THR A 61 2.51 -15.98 2.49
CA THR A 61 1.60 -15.30 3.42
C THR A 61 1.25 -16.23 4.58
N GLU A 62 1.25 -15.68 5.80
CA GLU A 62 0.96 -16.41 7.03
C GLU A 62 -0.52 -16.31 7.40
N TYR A 63 -1.07 -17.45 7.79
CA TYR A 63 -2.45 -17.62 8.22
C TYR A 63 -2.48 -18.23 9.61
N ASP A 64 -3.57 -18.03 10.35
CA ASP A 64 -3.80 -18.71 11.62
C ASP A 64 -4.31 -20.15 11.42
N ASP A 65 -4.53 -20.86 12.52
CA ASP A 65 -4.99 -22.26 12.47
C ASP A 65 -6.39 -22.41 11.87
N ALA A 66 -7.18 -21.33 11.81
CA ALA A 66 -8.49 -21.30 11.19
C ALA A 66 -8.44 -20.90 9.70
N GLY A 67 -7.25 -20.58 9.17
CA GLY A 67 -7.03 -20.20 7.78
C GLY A 67 -7.24 -18.71 7.51
N HIS A 68 -7.39 -17.86 8.52
CA HIS A 68 -7.53 -16.41 8.35
C HIS A 68 -6.17 -15.73 8.25
N TYR A 69 -6.12 -14.67 7.43
CA TYR A 69 -4.92 -13.85 7.28
C TYR A 69 -4.48 -13.23 8.62
N ARG A 70 -3.20 -13.39 8.97
CA ARG A 70 -2.65 -12.88 10.24
C ARG A 70 -2.33 -11.38 10.19
N SER A 71 -3.09 -10.58 10.93
CA SER A 71 -2.84 -9.15 11.14
C SER A 71 -1.62 -8.86 12.01
N ASP A 72 -1.25 -9.78 12.89
CA ASP A 72 -0.12 -9.65 13.81
C ASP A 72 1.22 -10.01 13.16
N SER A 73 1.19 -10.60 11.96
CA SER A 73 2.40 -11.03 11.25
C SER A 73 3.14 -9.85 10.61
N LEU A 74 4.34 -9.58 11.13
CA LEU A 74 5.27 -8.62 10.53
C LEU A 74 5.73 -9.06 9.12
N LYS A 75 5.75 -10.36 8.85
CA LYS A 75 6.06 -10.88 7.52
C LYS A 75 4.97 -10.47 6.53
N ASN A 76 3.72 -10.69 6.89
CA ASN A 76 2.56 -10.29 6.09
C ASN A 76 2.53 -8.79 5.82
N LEU A 77 2.76 -7.97 6.86
CA LEU A 77 2.88 -6.52 6.72
C LEU A 77 4.00 -6.15 5.74
N ARG A 78 5.19 -6.75 5.91
CA ARG A 78 6.33 -6.51 5.02
C ARG A 78 6.00 -6.88 3.57
N ILE A 79 5.37 -8.02 3.34
CA ILE A 79 4.96 -8.47 2.00
C ILE A 79 4.00 -7.45 1.38
N ALA A 80 2.93 -7.08 2.09
CA ALA A 80 1.94 -6.13 1.61
C ALA A 80 2.57 -4.76 1.26
N CYS A 81 3.41 -4.22 2.14
CA CYS A 81 4.14 -2.98 1.87
C CYS A 81 5.10 -3.12 0.69
N SER A 82 5.85 -4.23 0.62
CA SER A 82 6.85 -4.43 -0.45
C SER A 82 6.18 -4.57 -1.82
N ILE A 83 5.09 -5.33 -1.91
CA ILE A 83 4.31 -5.47 -3.16
C ILE A 83 3.75 -4.11 -3.56
N ALA A 84 3.14 -3.35 -2.64
CA ALA A 84 2.58 -2.04 -2.95
C ALA A 84 3.64 -1.05 -3.44
N VAL A 85 4.82 -1.02 -2.80
CA VAL A 85 5.93 -0.16 -3.23
C VAL A 85 6.47 -0.57 -4.59
N ILE A 86 6.75 -1.86 -4.80
CA ILE A 86 7.31 -2.34 -6.07
C ILE A 86 6.31 -2.10 -7.21
N ALA A 87 5.03 -2.42 -6.99
CA ALA A 87 3.98 -2.19 -7.98
C ALA A 87 3.81 -0.70 -8.27
N GLY A 88 3.70 0.15 -7.24
CA GLY A 88 3.49 1.58 -7.39
C GLY A 88 4.66 2.29 -8.08
N ILE A 89 5.90 1.99 -7.68
CA ILE A 89 7.10 2.52 -8.35
C ILE A 89 7.22 1.96 -9.77
N GLY A 90 6.94 0.66 -9.96
CA GLY A 90 6.89 0.04 -11.28
C GLY A 90 5.89 0.75 -12.20
N THR A 91 4.70 1.08 -11.71
CA THR A 91 3.69 1.86 -12.43
C THR A 91 4.22 3.24 -12.80
N MET A 92 4.84 3.97 -11.88
CA MET A 92 5.42 5.30 -12.19
C MET A 92 6.51 5.24 -13.28
N LEU A 93 7.26 4.14 -13.36
CA LEU A 93 8.34 3.96 -14.33
C LEU A 93 7.87 3.46 -15.70
N LEU A 94 6.77 2.72 -15.75
CA LEU A 94 6.36 1.97 -16.94
C LEU A 94 5.07 2.48 -17.57
N VAL A 95 4.25 3.24 -16.83
CA VAL A 95 2.99 3.80 -17.32
C VAL A 95 3.18 5.27 -17.64
N GLU A 96 2.79 5.65 -18.86
CA GLU A 96 2.82 7.03 -19.32
C GLU A 96 2.04 7.94 -18.36
N ASP A 97 2.56 9.14 -18.10
CA ASP A 97 2.02 10.16 -17.20
C ASP A 97 1.88 9.76 -15.71
N ALA A 98 2.06 8.50 -15.32
CA ALA A 98 1.87 8.07 -13.93
C ALA A 98 2.84 8.76 -12.96
N SER A 99 4.10 8.91 -13.35
CA SER A 99 5.09 9.65 -12.56
C SER A 99 4.72 11.13 -12.40
N MET A 100 4.15 11.73 -13.44
CA MET A 100 3.73 13.13 -13.43
C MET A 100 2.49 13.39 -12.60
N LEU A 101 1.50 12.52 -12.69
CA LEU A 101 0.32 12.57 -11.84
C LEU A 101 0.70 12.43 -10.37
N MET A 102 1.60 11.50 -10.04
CA MET A 102 2.07 11.32 -8.67
C MET A 102 2.87 12.54 -8.17
N ALA A 103 3.78 13.08 -8.99
CA ALA A 103 4.53 14.29 -8.64
C ALA A 103 3.59 15.46 -8.34
N THR A 104 2.59 15.68 -9.20
CA THR A 104 1.58 16.73 -9.02
C THR A 104 0.79 16.52 -7.71
N ALA A 105 0.34 15.29 -7.45
CA ALA A 105 -0.39 14.97 -6.22
C ALA A 105 0.45 15.19 -4.95
N ILE A 106 1.75 14.89 -5.01
CA ILE A 106 2.69 15.13 -3.91
C ILE A 106 2.86 16.63 -3.67
N ASP A 107 3.11 17.42 -4.70
CA ASP A 107 3.31 18.87 -4.60
C ASP A 107 2.04 19.58 -4.09
N ASP A 108 0.89 19.28 -4.70
CA ASP A 108 -0.39 19.86 -4.32
C ASP A 108 -0.79 19.45 -2.90
N GLY A 109 -0.57 18.17 -2.55
CA GLY A 109 -0.82 17.66 -1.21
C GLY A 109 0.06 18.33 -0.15
N ALA A 110 1.35 18.48 -0.41
CA ALA A 110 2.29 19.15 0.49
C ALA A 110 1.90 20.62 0.69
N LYS A 111 1.55 21.32 -0.40
CA LYS A 111 1.06 22.69 -0.35
C LYS A 111 -0.22 22.80 0.48
N ALA A 112 -1.20 21.93 0.26
CA ALA A 112 -2.46 21.94 1.00
C ALA A 112 -2.25 21.70 2.50
N LEU A 113 -1.35 20.78 2.89
CA LEU A 113 -1.01 20.53 4.28
C LEU A 113 -0.32 21.74 4.93
N TRP A 114 0.57 22.42 4.19
CA TRP A 114 1.22 23.64 4.66
C TRP A 114 0.22 24.78 4.86
N GLU A 115 -0.68 25.00 3.90
CA GLU A 115 -1.75 26.00 4.01
C GLU A 115 -2.68 25.70 5.18
N LEU A 116 -3.05 24.44 5.39
CA LEU A 116 -3.83 24.00 6.55
C LEU A 116 -3.11 24.31 7.87
N LEU A 117 -1.79 24.05 7.95
CA LEU A 117 -1.01 24.36 9.14
C LEU A 117 -1.02 25.87 9.42
N LEU A 118 -0.74 26.70 8.41
CA LEU A 118 -0.76 28.15 8.57
C LEU A 118 -2.13 28.66 9.02
N TYR A 119 -3.20 28.16 8.42
CA TYR A 119 -4.57 28.47 8.83
C TYR A 119 -4.81 28.12 10.31
N ARG A 120 -4.37 26.96 10.77
CA ARG A 120 -4.51 26.56 12.18
C ARG A 120 -3.69 27.42 13.13
N LEU A 121 -2.49 27.84 12.74
CA LEU A 121 -1.67 28.73 13.57
C LEU A 121 -2.29 30.12 13.71
N GLN A 122 -2.88 30.65 12.64
CA GLN A 122 -3.61 31.92 12.67
C GLN A 122 -4.85 31.85 13.57
N GLU A 123 -5.64 30.78 13.46
CA GLU A 123 -6.80 30.53 14.34
C GLU A 123 -6.39 30.44 15.83
N LEU A 124 -5.22 29.89 16.11
CA LEU A 124 -4.66 29.79 17.46
C LEU A 124 -3.90 31.04 17.91
N GLN A 125 -3.85 32.11 17.10
CA GLN A 125 -3.11 33.35 17.37
C GLN A 125 -1.61 33.13 17.64
N LEU A 126 -1.03 32.11 17.02
CA LEU A 126 0.40 31.81 17.07
C LEU A 126 1.19 32.45 15.93
N LEU A 127 0.48 32.98 14.92
CA LEU A 127 0.94 33.81 13.81
C LEU A 127 -0.07 34.93 13.60
#